data_AF-A0A8H6A2X4-F1
#
_entry.id   AF-A0A8H6A2X4-F1
#
_cell.length_a   1.000
_cell.length_b   1.000
_cell.length_c   1.000
_cell.angle_alpha   90.00
_cell.angle_beta   90.00
_cell.angle_gamma   90.00
#
_symmetry.space_group_name_H-M   'P 1'
#
loop_
_entity.id
_entity.type
_entity.pdbx_description
1 polymer ?
#
loop_
_entity_poly.entity_id
_entity_poly.type
_entity_poly.pdbx_seq_one_letter_code
_entity_poly.pdbx_strand_id
1 'polypeptide(L)'
;MPLQRCKLECSLPLAITVVLSILCKAITIGYSAISATEKPILTTGDAVASFIQRPDESTRGQCLLTKEAVEKLHYRLEYKPSSFNDTPKRRRAAVSRQCFNLGIVAYTIAIAACISLLIYSLTTIFDKSRVWTMGFSAINSQTLIRLRWDHNPNREHPLRQLIFSLIYFTFNPIFTATALASEWSRYANRRKGLRVSGHPESAQRSSYFVSLPYRFALPSMAFSAILYWLISQSIFLVGIESYTDTLQRDPKRDVITCGYSLPAIVGSIAVGVVMVAWLVGFGFKRLESGMLVAGSCSLAIAAACHPALRIDGGEFVDGEGMSAAEQMPVQWGVTFVDVDGQGRSSFSSEEATGLENRKVCR
;
A
#
# COMPACT_ATOMS: atom_id res chain seq x y z
N MET A 1 34.92 5.40 39.84
CA MET A 1 34.14 5.00 38.66
C MET A 1 34.55 5.91 37.50
N PRO A 2 34.95 5.40 36.33
CA PRO A 2 35.26 6.27 35.19
C PRO A 2 33.98 6.98 34.74
N LEU A 3 34.06 8.30 34.56
CA LEU A 3 32.96 9.10 34.02
C LEU A 3 32.75 8.70 32.54
N GLN A 4 31.66 8.03 32.23
CA GLN A 4 31.23 7.85 30.84
C GLN A 4 30.67 9.18 30.34
N ARG A 5 31.36 9.81 29.39
CA ARG A 5 30.89 11.01 28.71
C ARG A 5 30.34 10.61 27.34
N CYS A 6 29.04 10.71 27.16
CA CYS A 6 28.42 10.54 25.85
C CYS A 6 28.62 11.82 25.02
N LYS A 7 29.21 11.69 23.83
CA LYS A 7 29.31 12.77 22.84
C LYS A 7 28.49 12.37 21.62
N LEU A 8 27.61 13.26 21.17
CA LEU A 8 26.89 13.08 19.92
C LEU A 8 27.82 13.46 18.75
N GLU A 9 28.26 12.47 17.98
CA GLU A 9 28.99 12.72 16.72
C GLU A 9 27.97 12.74 15.57
N CYS A 10 27.50 13.93 15.21
CA CYS A 10 26.68 14.09 14.02
C CYS A 10 27.59 14.30 12.80
N SER A 11 27.57 13.37 11.85
CA SER A 11 28.26 13.56 10.57
C SER A 11 27.53 14.63 9.76
N LEU A 12 28.08 15.84 9.77
CA LEU A 12 27.61 16.99 9.00
C LEU A 12 27.31 16.66 7.51
N PRO A 13 28.12 15.87 6.76
CA PRO A 13 27.79 15.51 5.38
C PRO A 13 26.52 14.67 5.22
N LEU A 14 26.22 13.74 6.16
CA LEU A 14 24.96 12.99 6.13
C LEU A 14 23.77 13.91 6.41
N ALA A 15 23.91 14.82 7.38
CA ALA A 15 22.86 15.79 7.70
C ALA A 15 22.55 16.68 6.49
N ILE A 16 23.58 17.21 5.81
CA ILE A 16 23.43 18.01 4.59
C ILE A 16 22.73 17.19 3.50
N THR A 17 23.14 15.94 3.29
CA THR A 17 22.55 15.08 2.25
C THR A 17 21.07 14.80 2.52
N VAL A 18 20.69 14.54 3.77
CA VAL A 18 19.30 14.34 4.18
C VAL A 18 18.49 15.62 3.95
N VAL A 19 19.01 16.79 4.35
CA VAL A 19 18.34 18.08 4.16
C VAL A 19 18.15 18.38 2.67
N LEU A 20 19.18 18.23 1.84
CA LEU A 20 19.08 18.42 0.38
C LEU A 20 18.07 17.46 -0.26
N SER A 21 18.03 16.20 0.18
CA SER A 21 17.05 15.23 -0.30
C SER A 21 15.62 15.61 0.07
N ILE A 22 15.39 16.08 1.31
CA ILE A 22 14.08 16.56 1.77
C ILE A 22 13.66 17.81 0.99
N LEU A 23 14.59 18.76 0.75
CA LEU A 23 14.32 19.95 -0.05
C LEU A 23 13.96 19.61 -1.49
N CYS A 24 14.72 18.71 -2.14
CA CYS A 24 14.41 18.24 -3.48
C CYS A 24 13.02 17.58 -3.55
N LYS A 25 12.67 16.74 -2.57
CA LYS A 25 11.32 16.16 -2.44
C LYS A 25 10.25 17.24 -2.26
N ALA A 26 10.49 18.23 -1.41
CA ALA A 26 9.54 19.33 -1.18
C ALA A 26 9.33 20.17 -2.45
N ILE A 27 10.41 20.49 -3.17
CA ILE A 27 10.36 21.24 -4.43
C ILE A 27 9.61 20.45 -5.50
N THR A 28 9.94 19.16 -5.68
CA THR A 28 9.27 18.31 -6.68
C THR A 28 7.79 18.12 -6.37
N ILE A 29 7.43 17.89 -5.11
CA ILE A 29 6.02 17.81 -4.67
C ILE A 29 5.32 19.16 -4.87
N GLY A 30 5.94 20.26 -4.47
CA GLY A 30 5.38 21.61 -4.62
C GLY A 30 5.17 21.98 -6.09
N TYR A 31 6.16 21.72 -6.94
CA TYR A 31 6.05 21.91 -8.39
C TYR A 31 4.91 21.05 -8.96
N SER A 32 4.84 19.76 -8.61
CA SER A 32 3.75 18.89 -9.08
C SER A 32 2.37 19.36 -8.63
N ALA A 33 2.25 19.96 -7.44
CA ALA A 33 1.00 20.48 -6.93
C ALA A 33 0.57 21.77 -7.65
N ILE A 34 1.52 22.62 -8.05
CA ILE A 34 1.24 23.88 -8.78
C ILE A 34 1.00 23.62 -10.27
N SER A 35 1.71 22.65 -10.86
CA SER A 35 1.61 22.29 -12.28
C SER A 35 0.46 21.32 -12.60
N ALA A 36 -0.28 20.83 -11.60
CA ALA A 36 -1.44 19.96 -11.81
C ALA A 36 -2.65 20.76 -12.34
N THR A 37 -2.69 20.98 -13.65
CA THR A 37 -3.79 21.68 -14.34
C THR A 37 -4.92 20.74 -14.78
N GLU A 38 -4.64 19.45 -14.98
CA GLU A 38 -5.63 18.44 -15.37
C GLU A 38 -6.15 17.64 -14.17
N LYS A 39 -7.41 17.19 -14.22
CA LYS A 39 -8.02 16.34 -13.18
C LYS A 39 -7.26 14.99 -13.14
N PRO A 40 -6.50 14.67 -12.08
CA PRO A 40 -5.68 13.46 -12.06
C PRO A 40 -6.53 12.22 -11.73
N ILE A 41 -6.24 11.08 -12.37
CA ILE A 41 -6.90 9.80 -12.06
C ILE A 41 -6.15 9.13 -10.91
N LEU A 42 -6.47 9.53 -9.67
CA LEU A 42 -5.80 9.02 -8.46
C LEU A 42 -6.62 7.96 -7.72
N THR A 43 -7.94 8.00 -7.89
CA THR A 43 -8.87 7.11 -7.22
C THR A 43 -9.64 6.27 -8.23
N THR A 44 -10.20 5.15 -7.78
CA THR A 44 -11.13 4.35 -8.61
C THR A 44 -12.34 5.16 -9.04
N GLY A 45 -12.79 6.14 -8.24
CA GLY A 45 -13.90 7.01 -8.61
C GLY A 45 -13.53 8.00 -9.71
N ASP A 46 -12.30 8.54 -9.71
CA ASP A 46 -11.82 9.37 -10.83
C ASP A 46 -11.81 8.57 -12.14
N ALA A 47 -11.38 7.31 -12.09
CA ALA A 47 -11.36 6.43 -13.26
C ALA A 47 -12.79 6.16 -13.76
N VAL A 48 -13.72 5.83 -12.85
CA VAL A 48 -15.14 5.61 -13.21
C VAL A 48 -15.77 6.87 -13.79
N ALA A 49 -15.55 8.03 -13.16
CA ALA A 49 -16.07 9.30 -13.66
C ALA A 49 -15.53 9.61 -15.06
N SER A 50 -14.23 9.40 -15.29
CA SER A 50 -13.60 9.60 -16.59
C SER A 50 -14.16 8.65 -17.66
N PHE A 51 -14.35 7.36 -17.35
CA PHE A 51 -14.85 6.39 -18.33
C PHE A 51 -16.37 6.48 -18.55
N ILE A 52 -17.14 6.98 -17.59
CA ILE A 52 -18.56 7.32 -17.81
C ILE A 52 -18.66 8.53 -18.74
N GLN A 53 -17.83 9.56 -18.50
CA GLN A 53 -17.84 10.78 -19.32
C GLN A 53 -17.30 10.55 -20.73
N ARG A 54 -16.27 9.71 -20.87
CA ARG A 54 -15.65 9.33 -22.14
C ARG A 54 -15.43 7.81 -22.18
N PRO A 55 -16.42 7.04 -22.63
CA PRO A 55 -16.31 5.59 -22.73
C PRO A 55 -15.20 5.17 -23.71
N ASP A 56 -14.50 4.08 -23.39
CA ASP A 56 -13.45 3.54 -24.24
C ASP A 56 -14.04 2.51 -25.22
N GLU A 57 -14.08 2.87 -26.51
CA GLU A 57 -14.58 2.03 -27.61
C GLU A 57 -13.95 0.64 -27.65
N SER A 58 -12.68 0.49 -27.24
CA SER A 58 -11.97 -0.80 -27.27
C SER A 58 -12.55 -1.84 -26.31
N THR A 59 -13.34 -1.40 -25.32
CA THR A 59 -13.95 -2.25 -24.29
C THR A 59 -15.46 -2.46 -24.48
N ARG A 60 -16.03 -1.97 -25.59
CA ARG A 60 -17.45 -2.09 -25.90
C ARG A 60 -17.84 -3.57 -26.00
N GLY A 61 -18.92 -3.97 -25.32
CA GLY A 61 -19.39 -5.36 -25.32
C GLY A 61 -18.58 -6.33 -24.43
N GLN A 62 -17.74 -5.80 -23.53
CA GLN A 62 -16.90 -6.58 -22.63
C GLN A 62 -17.25 -6.35 -21.16
N CYS A 63 -18.54 -6.16 -20.84
CA CYS A 63 -19.01 -5.75 -19.51
C CYS A 63 -18.60 -6.66 -18.33
N LEU A 64 -18.19 -7.91 -18.60
CA LEU A 64 -17.67 -8.86 -17.61
C LEU A 64 -16.14 -9.03 -17.63
N LEU A 65 -15.40 -8.05 -18.16
CA LEU A 65 -13.95 -8.10 -18.24
C LEU A 65 -13.31 -8.03 -16.85
N THR A 66 -12.42 -8.99 -16.55
CA THR A 66 -11.67 -9.03 -15.29
C THR A 66 -10.19 -8.76 -15.55
N LYS A 67 -9.48 -8.23 -14.55
CA LYS A 67 -8.02 -8.08 -14.61
C LYS A 67 -7.30 -9.38 -15.03
N GLU A 68 -7.72 -10.52 -14.47
CA GLU A 68 -7.16 -11.84 -14.79
C GLU A 68 -7.40 -12.22 -16.25
N ALA A 69 -8.52 -11.79 -16.84
CA ALA A 69 -8.79 -11.98 -18.25
C ALA A 69 -7.94 -11.05 -19.12
N VAL A 70 -7.73 -9.79 -18.73
CA VAL A 70 -6.87 -8.83 -19.48
C VAL A 70 -5.41 -9.27 -19.49
N GLU A 71 -4.87 -9.69 -18.35
CA GLU A 71 -3.50 -10.26 -18.27
C GLU A 71 -3.32 -11.48 -19.19
N LYS A 72 -4.42 -12.20 -19.45
CA LYS A 72 -4.47 -13.33 -20.41
C LYS A 72 -4.87 -12.90 -21.83
N LEU A 73 -5.51 -11.76 -22.02
CA LEU A 73 -5.94 -11.30 -23.34
C LEU A 73 -4.79 -10.71 -24.14
N HIS A 74 -3.72 -10.23 -23.47
CA HIS A 74 -2.48 -9.90 -24.17
C HIS A 74 -1.93 -11.05 -25.04
N TYR A 75 -2.36 -12.31 -24.80
CA TYR A 75 -2.05 -13.44 -25.68
C TYR A 75 -3.25 -13.96 -26.52
N ARG A 76 -4.49 -13.47 -26.33
CA ARG A 76 -5.67 -13.88 -27.14
C ARG A 76 -6.35 -12.69 -27.79
N LEU A 77 -6.44 -12.70 -29.12
CA LEU A 77 -7.09 -11.66 -29.92
C LEU A 77 -8.63 -11.63 -29.83
N GLU A 78 -9.27 -12.62 -29.19
CA GLU A 78 -10.73 -12.72 -29.12
C GLU A 78 -11.26 -12.77 -27.67
N TYR A 79 -12.10 -11.79 -27.33
CA TYR A 79 -12.90 -11.81 -26.09
C TYR A 79 -14.07 -12.77 -26.25
N LYS A 80 -14.12 -13.82 -25.42
CA LYS A 80 -15.28 -14.72 -25.33
C LYS A 80 -16.22 -14.24 -24.22
N PRO A 81 -17.54 -14.12 -24.50
CA PRO A 81 -18.53 -13.80 -23.47
C PRO A 81 -18.41 -14.80 -22.32
N SER A 82 -18.27 -14.28 -21.10
CA SER A 82 -18.19 -15.10 -19.88
C SER A 82 -19.54 -15.10 -19.18
N SER A 83 -19.90 -16.22 -18.54
CA SER A 83 -20.99 -16.23 -17.58
C SER A 83 -20.58 -15.49 -16.32
N PHE A 84 -21.45 -14.66 -15.76
CA PHE A 84 -21.22 -14.04 -14.45
C PHE A 84 -21.22 -15.09 -13.35
N ASN A 85 -20.25 -14.98 -12.44
CA ASN A 85 -20.15 -15.83 -11.27
C ASN A 85 -20.27 -14.96 -10.03
N ASP A 86 -21.38 -15.11 -9.31
CA ASP A 86 -21.70 -14.28 -8.14
C ASP A 86 -20.92 -14.69 -6.87
N THR A 87 -20.02 -15.68 -6.96
CA THR A 87 -19.22 -16.07 -5.79
C THR A 87 -18.28 -14.94 -5.33
N PRO A 88 -18.44 -14.41 -4.10
CA PRO A 88 -17.63 -13.29 -3.64
C PRO A 88 -16.16 -13.70 -3.53
N LYS A 89 -15.30 -13.11 -4.37
CA LYS A 89 -13.85 -13.33 -4.31
C LYS A 89 -13.28 -12.75 -3.01
N ARG A 90 -12.13 -13.27 -2.57
CA ARG A 90 -11.37 -12.69 -1.45
C ARG A 90 -10.75 -11.36 -1.89
N ARG A 91 -10.62 -10.39 -0.98
CA ARG A 91 -10.02 -9.07 -1.29
C ARG A 91 -8.63 -9.16 -1.92
N ARG A 92 -7.82 -10.16 -1.52
CA ARG A 92 -6.50 -10.43 -2.10
C ARG A 92 -6.52 -10.72 -3.61
N ALA A 93 -7.68 -11.08 -4.19
CA ALA A 93 -7.80 -11.34 -5.63
C ALA A 93 -7.54 -10.08 -6.49
N ALA A 94 -7.59 -8.88 -5.90
CA ALA A 94 -7.23 -7.64 -6.59
C ALA A 94 -5.72 -7.48 -6.78
N VAL A 95 -4.93 -8.22 -6.00
CA VAL A 95 -3.48 -8.14 -5.96
C VAL A 95 -2.89 -9.33 -6.74
N SER A 96 -1.82 -9.10 -7.49
CA SER A 96 -1.07 -10.19 -8.11
C SER A 96 -0.56 -11.16 -7.04
N ARG A 97 -0.69 -12.46 -7.28
CA ARG A 97 -0.20 -13.50 -6.37
C ARG A 97 1.29 -13.34 -6.06
N GLN A 98 2.08 -12.90 -7.05
CA GLN A 98 3.52 -12.68 -6.89
C GLN A 98 3.81 -11.53 -5.92
N CYS A 99 3.12 -10.39 -6.05
CA CYS A 99 3.30 -9.25 -5.16
C CYS A 99 2.88 -9.58 -3.72
N PHE A 100 1.75 -10.28 -3.56
CA PHE A 100 1.29 -10.73 -2.24
C PHE A 100 2.29 -11.70 -1.59
N ASN A 101 2.76 -12.70 -2.33
CA ASN A 101 3.73 -13.67 -1.83
C ASN A 101 5.07 -13.00 -1.50
N LEU A 102 5.56 -12.10 -2.36
CA LEU A 102 6.79 -11.34 -2.13
C LEU A 102 6.69 -10.50 -0.85
N GLY A 103 5.56 -9.81 -0.65
CA GLY A 103 5.31 -9.05 0.57
C GLY A 103 5.34 -9.93 1.82
N ILE A 104 4.61 -11.05 1.82
CA ILE A 104 4.62 -11.99 2.95
C ILE A 104 6.03 -12.53 3.22
N VAL A 105 6.75 -12.96 2.19
CA VAL A 105 8.12 -13.46 2.33
C VAL A 105 9.05 -12.39 2.92
N ALA A 106 9.01 -11.16 2.41
CA ALA A 106 9.80 -10.05 2.94
C ALA A 106 9.51 -9.77 4.43
N TYR A 107 8.23 -9.75 4.82
CA TYR A 107 7.84 -9.60 6.22
C TYR A 107 8.32 -10.76 7.10
N THR A 108 8.19 -12.00 6.62
CA THR A 108 8.65 -13.18 7.39
C THR A 108 10.16 -13.19 7.59
N ILE A 109 10.94 -12.82 6.56
CA ILE A 109 12.40 -12.69 6.66
C ILE A 109 12.78 -11.60 7.66
N ALA A 110 12.11 -10.45 7.62
CA ALA A 110 12.39 -9.35 8.54
C ALA A 110 12.08 -9.72 10.00
N ILE A 111 10.94 -10.39 10.25
CA ILE A 111 10.58 -10.89 11.58
C ILE A 111 11.58 -11.96 12.04
N ALA A 112 11.94 -12.90 11.17
CA ALA A 112 12.93 -13.92 11.49
C ALA A 112 14.29 -13.31 11.84
N ALA A 113 14.74 -12.28 11.10
CA ALA A 113 15.97 -11.55 11.42
C ALA A 113 15.88 -10.88 12.80
N CYS A 114 14.76 -10.24 13.14
CA CYS A 114 14.55 -9.64 14.46
C CYS A 114 14.52 -10.70 15.57
N ILE A 115 13.91 -11.87 15.34
CA ILE A 115 13.89 -12.99 16.29
C ILE A 115 15.30 -13.55 16.49
N SER A 116 16.09 -13.74 15.44
CA SER A 116 17.48 -14.20 15.55
C SER A 116 18.33 -13.24 16.37
N LEU A 117 18.15 -11.92 16.17
CA LEU A 117 18.79 -10.89 16.99
C LEU A 117 18.31 -10.93 18.45
N LEU A 118 17.02 -11.20 18.68
CA LEU A 118 16.46 -11.36 20.02
C LEU A 118 17.05 -12.60 20.74
N ILE A 119 17.19 -13.72 20.04
CA ILE A 119 17.79 -14.94 20.61
C ILE A 119 19.26 -14.68 20.95
N TYR A 120 20.02 -14.11 20.01
CA TYR A 120 21.42 -13.77 20.22
C TYR A 120 21.63 -12.82 21.41
N SER A 121 20.77 -11.81 21.55
CA SER A 121 20.83 -10.90 22.68
C SER A 121 20.51 -11.58 24.02
N LEU A 122 19.49 -12.44 24.05
CA LEU A 122 19.12 -13.18 25.26
C LEU A 122 20.15 -14.22 25.71
N THR A 123 20.94 -14.80 24.78
CA THR A 123 22.02 -15.73 25.12
C THR A 123 23.30 -15.02 25.60
N THR A 124 23.49 -13.77 25.22
CA THR A 124 24.72 -13.01 25.51
C THR A 124 24.61 -12.18 26.80
N ILE A 125 23.39 -11.81 27.20
CA ILE A 125 23.15 -10.99 28.39
C ILE A 125 23.10 -11.85 29.66
N PHE A 126 23.96 -11.53 30.63
CA PHE A 126 23.96 -12.16 31.95
C PHE A 126 22.85 -11.63 32.88
N ASP A 127 22.56 -10.32 32.86
CA ASP A 127 21.54 -9.68 33.71
C ASP A 127 20.35 -9.17 32.89
N LYS A 128 19.37 -10.05 32.70
CA LYS A 128 18.20 -9.80 31.83
C LYS A 128 17.25 -8.74 32.40
N SER A 129 17.12 -8.67 33.73
CA SER A 129 16.19 -7.73 34.40
C SER A 129 16.64 -6.29 34.19
N ARG A 130 17.94 -6.01 34.38
CA ARG A 130 18.47 -4.66 34.23
C ARG A 130 18.38 -4.15 32.79
N VAL A 131 18.63 -5.00 31.80
CA VAL A 131 18.55 -4.61 30.38
C VAL A 131 17.11 -4.36 29.92
N TRP A 132 16.12 -5.02 30.51
CA TRP A 132 14.71 -4.74 30.19
C TRP A 132 14.22 -3.41 30.75
N THR A 133 14.66 -3.04 31.96
CA THR A 133 14.30 -1.77 32.60
C THR A 133 15.06 -0.56 32.04
N MET A 134 16.05 -0.80 31.19
CA MET A 134 16.77 0.26 30.50
C MET A 134 15.86 0.91 29.45
N GLY A 135 15.82 2.24 29.44
CA GLY A 135 15.08 3.00 28.44
C GLY A 135 15.54 2.66 27.01
N PHE A 136 14.69 2.98 26.04
CA PHE A 136 15.05 2.84 24.62
C PHE A 136 16.37 3.59 24.36
N SER A 137 17.38 2.91 23.82
CA SER A 137 18.72 3.45 23.51
C SER A 137 19.65 3.76 24.69
N ALA A 138 19.46 3.15 25.86
CA ALA A 138 20.47 3.24 26.92
C ALA A 138 21.74 2.44 26.56
N ILE A 139 22.91 3.06 26.70
CA ILE A 139 24.20 2.44 26.41
C ILE A 139 24.64 1.61 27.62
N ASN A 140 24.82 0.31 27.44
CA ASN A 140 25.36 -0.60 28.45
C ASN A 140 26.50 -1.41 27.83
N SER A 141 27.59 -1.63 28.57
CA SER A 141 28.71 -2.45 28.11
C SER A 141 28.30 -3.90 27.82
N GLN A 142 27.20 -4.37 28.41
CA GLN A 142 26.63 -5.71 28.18
C GLN A 142 25.79 -5.80 26.89
N THR A 143 25.32 -4.67 26.34
CA THR A 143 24.49 -4.64 25.12
C THR A 143 25.29 -4.28 23.86
N LEU A 144 26.63 -4.22 23.99
CA LEU A 144 27.55 -4.05 22.88
C LEU A 144 27.85 -5.40 22.23
N ILE A 145 27.72 -5.46 20.91
CA ILE A 145 28.09 -6.63 20.13
C ILE A 145 29.63 -6.76 20.18
N ARG A 146 30.12 -7.86 20.78
CA ARG A 146 31.56 -8.12 20.95
C ARG A 146 32.27 -8.57 19.68
N LEU A 147 31.56 -8.68 18.55
CA LEU A 147 32.20 -8.95 17.27
C LEU A 147 33.12 -7.76 16.95
N ARG A 148 34.41 -8.03 16.78
CA ARG A 148 35.36 -7.07 16.24
C ARG A 148 35.09 -6.99 14.74
N TRP A 149 34.33 -5.99 14.32
CA TRP A 149 34.09 -5.74 12.91
C TRP A 149 35.33 -5.06 12.33
N ASP A 150 36.20 -5.84 11.69
CA ASP A 150 37.38 -5.32 10.94
C ASP A 150 36.98 -4.59 9.64
N HIS A 151 35.68 -4.36 9.43
CA HIS A 151 35.12 -3.84 8.19
C HIS A 151 34.61 -2.41 8.35
N ASN A 152 34.82 -1.63 7.29
CA ASN A 152 34.46 -0.23 7.16
C ASN A 152 32.97 0.01 7.52
N PRO A 153 32.65 0.84 8.55
CA PRO A 153 31.30 1.01 9.11
C PRO A 153 30.25 1.52 8.10
N ASN A 154 30.69 2.05 6.95
CA ASN A 154 29.81 2.51 5.87
C ASN A 154 29.03 1.40 5.15
N ARG A 155 29.33 0.10 5.37
CA ARG A 155 28.68 -1.01 4.65
C ARG A 155 27.38 -1.53 5.29
N GLU A 156 27.09 -1.23 6.55
CA GLU A 156 25.93 -1.82 7.27
C GLU A 156 24.69 -0.93 7.37
N HIS A 157 24.87 0.39 7.25
CA HIS A 157 23.77 1.34 7.13
C HIS A 157 22.74 1.01 6.00
N PRO A 158 23.15 0.62 4.77
CA PRO A 158 22.20 0.43 3.69
C PRO A 158 21.27 -0.78 3.90
N LEU A 159 21.71 -1.82 4.63
CA LEU A 159 20.91 -3.05 4.75
C LEU A 159 19.65 -2.85 5.60
N ARG A 160 19.75 -2.12 6.73
CA ARG A 160 18.59 -1.83 7.60
C ARG A 160 17.55 -0.97 6.87
N GLN A 161 18.01 0.04 6.14
CA GLN A 161 17.15 0.96 5.40
C GLN A 161 16.52 0.28 4.17
N LEU A 162 17.23 -0.66 3.53
CA LEU A 162 16.70 -1.46 2.42
C LEU A 162 15.55 -2.35 2.88
N ILE A 163 15.68 -3.04 4.01
CA ILE A 163 14.64 -3.94 4.54
C ILE A 163 13.36 -3.17 4.84
N PHE A 164 13.46 -2.05 5.57
CA PHE A 164 12.30 -1.21 5.84
C PHE A 164 11.64 -0.69 4.56
N SER A 165 12.45 -0.27 3.58
CA SER A 165 11.94 0.21 2.30
C SER A 165 11.18 -0.88 1.55
N LEU A 166 11.73 -2.10 1.45
CA LEU A 166 11.06 -3.24 0.82
C LEU A 166 9.72 -3.58 1.49
N ILE A 167 9.69 -3.56 2.82
CA ILE A 167 8.48 -3.78 3.60
C ILE A 167 7.43 -2.72 3.29
N TYR A 168 7.82 -1.44 3.29
CA TYR A 168 6.92 -0.33 3.00
C TYR A 168 6.39 -0.37 1.55
N PHE A 169 7.27 -0.60 0.58
CA PHE A 169 6.93 -0.67 -0.85
C PHE A 169 6.09 -1.90 -1.22
N THR A 170 6.10 -2.97 -0.41
CA THR A 170 5.21 -4.11 -0.62
C THR A 170 3.90 -3.96 0.15
N PHE A 171 3.93 -3.47 1.39
CA PHE A 171 2.73 -3.29 2.21
C PHE A 171 1.74 -2.31 1.58
N ASN A 172 2.19 -1.12 1.20
CA ASN A 172 1.31 -0.06 0.73
C ASN A 172 0.51 -0.44 -0.52
N PRO A 173 1.10 -0.99 -1.59
CA PRO A 173 0.34 -1.41 -2.76
C PRO A 173 -0.65 -2.54 -2.47
N ILE A 174 -0.25 -3.55 -1.68
CA ILE A 174 -1.15 -4.67 -1.33
C ILE A 174 -2.35 -4.15 -0.54
N PHE A 175 -2.09 -3.34 0.49
CA PHE A 175 -3.13 -2.79 1.34
C PHE A 175 -4.05 -1.83 0.56
N THR A 176 -3.48 -0.99 -0.30
CA THR A 176 -4.24 -0.07 -1.14
C THR A 176 -5.14 -0.81 -2.13
N ALA A 177 -4.60 -1.78 -2.87
CA ALA A 177 -5.37 -2.53 -3.86
C ALA A 177 -6.50 -3.35 -3.21
N THR A 178 -6.26 -3.98 -2.05
CA THR A 178 -7.31 -4.72 -1.33
C THR A 178 -8.41 -3.80 -0.79
N ALA A 179 -8.06 -2.58 -0.37
CA ALA A 179 -9.03 -1.60 0.11
C ALA A 179 -9.86 -1.01 -1.04
N LEU A 180 -9.22 -0.65 -2.16
CA LEU A 180 -9.90 -0.19 -3.38
C LEU A 180 -10.84 -1.26 -3.93
N ALA A 181 -10.43 -2.54 -3.94
CA ALA A 181 -11.32 -3.63 -4.33
C ALA A 181 -12.54 -3.77 -3.42
N SER A 182 -12.36 -3.53 -2.11
CA SER A 182 -13.48 -3.51 -1.17
C SER A 182 -14.43 -2.34 -1.43
N GLU A 183 -13.91 -1.16 -1.78
CA GLU A 183 -14.70 0.01 -2.17
C GLU A 183 -15.46 -0.25 -3.47
N TRP A 184 -14.78 -0.77 -4.49
CA TRP A 184 -15.33 -1.20 -5.76
C TRP A 184 -16.53 -2.15 -5.56
N SER A 185 -16.34 -3.27 -4.84
CA SER A 185 -17.40 -4.26 -4.63
C SER A 185 -18.67 -3.70 -3.97
N ARG A 186 -18.57 -2.61 -3.20
CA ARG A 186 -19.73 -2.01 -2.52
C ARG A 186 -20.67 -1.28 -3.47
N TYR A 187 -20.22 -0.93 -4.68
CA TYR A 187 -21.07 -0.32 -5.70
C TYR A 187 -22.05 -1.30 -6.34
N ALA A 188 -21.85 -2.62 -6.19
CA ALA A 188 -22.84 -3.61 -6.65
C ALA A 188 -24.12 -3.59 -5.80
N ASN A 189 -23.95 -3.48 -4.48
CA ASN A 189 -25.05 -3.68 -3.53
C ASN A 189 -25.67 -2.36 -3.07
N ARG A 190 -24.99 -1.23 -3.26
CA ARG A 190 -25.43 0.06 -2.73
C ARG A 190 -25.10 1.17 -3.71
N ARG A 191 -26.11 1.96 -4.06
CA ARG A 191 -25.96 3.21 -4.79
C ARG A 191 -25.22 4.26 -3.95
N LYS A 192 -24.13 4.82 -4.48
CA LYS A 192 -23.26 5.78 -3.77
C LYS A 192 -22.61 6.75 -4.74
N GLY A 193 -22.33 7.96 -4.27
CA GLY A 193 -21.47 8.90 -5.00
C GLY A 193 -20.05 8.36 -5.19
N LEU A 194 -19.42 8.77 -6.29
CA LEU A 194 -18.02 8.45 -6.58
C LEU A 194 -17.10 9.22 -5.64
N ARG A 195 -16.06 8.54 -5.15
CA ARG A 195 -14.98 9.19 -4.41
C ARG A 195 -13.94 9.68 -5.41
N VAL A 196 -13.79 10.99 -5.55
CA VAL A 196 -12.94 11.64 -6.56
C VAL A 196 -11.84 12.46 -5.87
N SER A 197 -10.69 12.61 -6.51
CA SER A 197 -9.56 13.39 -5.96
C SER A 197 -9.66 14.89 -6.23
N GLY A 198 -10.43 15.29 -7.24
CA GLY A 198 -10.66 16.69 -7.60
C GLY A 198 -11.72 17.40 -6.76
N HIS A 199 -12.14 18.57 -7.24
CA HIS A 199 -13.28 19.30 -6.67
C HIS A 199 -14.55 18.44 -6.83
N PRO A 200 -15.24 18.09 -5.72
CA PRO A 200 -16.42 17.24 -5.80
C PRO A 200 -17.58 18.00 -6.42
N GLU A 201 -18.26 17.37 -7.37
CA GLU A 201 -19.47 17.93 -7.99
C GLU A 201 -20.70 17.14 -7.49
N SER A 202 -21.72 17.86 -6.99
CA SER A 202 -23.01 17.31 -6.54
C SER A 202 -22.89 16.17 -5.51
N ALA A 203 -23.21 14.92 -5.87
CA ALA A 203 -23.23 13.77 -4.95
C ALA A 203 -21.86 13.09 -4.79
N GLN A 204 -20.83 13.55 -5.52
CA GLN A 204 -19.46 13.06 -5.39
C GLN A 204 -18.86 13.40 -4.03
N ARG A 205 -17.93 12.57 -3.58
CA ARG A 205 -17.22 12.75 -2.31
C ARG A 205 -15.77 13.06 -2.62
N SER A 206 -15.28 14.19 -2.11
CA SER A 206 -13.86 14.49 -2.22
C SER A 206 -13.06 13.50 -1.39
N SER A 207 -12.05 12.92 -2.03
CA SER A 207 -10.89 12.36 -1.38
C SER A 207 -9.78 13.38 -1.53
N TYR A 208 -9.29 13.90 -0.42
CA TYR A 208 -7.98 14.54 -0.39
C TYR A 208 -6.93 13.64 -1.05
N PHE A 209 -5.86 14.22 -1.62
CA PHE A 209 -4.73 13.68 -2.41
C PHE A 209 -4.24 12.22 -2.20
N VAL A 210 -4.71 11.52 -1.18
CA VAL A 210 -4.44 10.12 -0.87
C VAL A 210 -5.45 9.21 -1.59
N SER A 211 -4.93 8.24 -2.34
CA SER A 211 -5.72 7.21 -3.04
C SER A 211 -6.57 6.35 -2.10
N LEU A 212 -6.17 6.22 -0.83
CA LEU A 212 -6.79 5.40 0.20
C LEU A 212 -7.60 6.24 1.21
N PRO A 213 -8.78 5.78 1.67
CA PRO A 213 -9.54 6.47 2.72
C PRO A 213 -8.74 6.64 4.02
N TYR A 214 -8.85 7.78 4.69
CA TYR A 214 -8.08 8.12 5.90
C TYR A 214 -8.16 7.10 7.04
N ARG A 215 -9.30 6.44 7.19
CA ARG A 215 -9.50 5.34 8.16
C ARG A 215 -8.52 4.17 8.02
N PHE A 216 -7.94 4.02 6.82
CA PHE A 216 -6.96 2.99 6.51
C PHE A 216 -5.55 3.60 6.35
N ALA A 217 -5.47 4.77 5.71
CA ALA A 217 -4.21 5.46 5.49
C ALA A 217 -3.53 5.89 6.81
N LEU A 218 -4.26 6.56 7.71
CA LEU A 218 -3.66 7.09 8.95
C LEU A 218 -3.10 5.98 9.86
N PRO A 219 -3.82 4.88 10.15
CA PRO A 219 -3.23 3.81 10.94
C PRO A 219 -2.05 3.15 10.24
N SER A 220 -2.11 2.95 8.91
CA SER A 220 -0.98 2.37 8.17
C SER A 220 0.29 3.22 8.22
N MET A 221 0.14 4.55 8.12
CA MET A 221 1.24 5.51 8.25
C MET A 221 1.79 5.51 9.68
N ALA A 222 0.92 5.51 10.69
CA ALA A 222 1.32 5.47 12.09
C ALA A 222 2.11 4.19 12.41
N PHE A 223 1.60 3.02 12.03
CA PHE A 223 2.31 1.75 12.24
C PHE A 223 3.66 1.71 11.51
N SER A 224 3.72 2.21 10.27
CA SER A 224 4.97 2.28 9.51
C SER A 224 5.99 3.22 10.16
N ALA A 225 5.55 4.38 10.66
CA ALA A 225 6.40 5.33 11.37
C ALA A 225 6.91 4.77 12.70
N ILE A 226 6.03 4.13 13.48
CA ILE A 226 6.39 3.46 14.74
C ILE A 226 7.39 2.33 14.47
N LEU A 227 7.13 1.49 13.46
CA LEU A 227 8.04 0.41 13.09
C LEU A 227 9.41 0.94 12.66
N TYR A 228 9.44 2.00 11.83
CA TYR A 228 10.68 2.65 11.42
C TYR A 228 11.47 3.18 12.63
N TRP A 229 10.78 3.88 13.53
CA TRP A 229 11.39 4.43 14.74
C TRP A 229 11.94 3.32 15.63
N LEU A 230 11.17 2.26 15.89
CA LEU A 230 11.62 1.10 16.68
C LEU A 230 12.81 0.39 16.05
N ILE A 231 12.83 0.22 14.72
CA ILE A 231 13.98 -0.36 14.01
C ILE A 231 15.22 0.52 14.23
N SER A 232 15.09 1.85 14.14
CA SER A 232 16.21 2.78 14.41
C SER A 232 16.74 2.67 15.84
N GLN A 233 15.89 2.31 16.81
CA GLN A 233 16.29 2.13 18.21
C GLN A 233 16.76 0.69 18.51
N SER A 234 16.49 -0.27 17.62
CA SER A 234 16.81 -1.69 17.83
C SER A 234 18.30 -2.02 17.69
N ILE A 235 18.98 -1.38 16.72
CA ILE A 235 20.42 -1.49 16.50
C ILE A 235 20.95 -0.08 16.26
N PHE A 236 21.84 0.38 17.12
CA PHE A 236 22.46 1.70 17.05
C PHE A 236 23.99 1.56 17.06
N LEU A 237 24.69 2.50 16.43
CA LEU A 237 26.15 2.51 16.41
C LEU A 237 26.69 3.22 17.65
N VAL A 238 27.74 2.65 18.23
CA VAL A 238 28.45 3.17 19.39
C VAL A 238 29.93 3.27 19.04
N GLY A 239 30.46 4.50 19.03
CA GLY A 239 31.90 4.75 18.98
C GLY A 239 32.47 4.76 20.39
N ILE A 240 33.48 3.94 20.64
CA ILE A 240 34.22 3.89 21.90
C ILE A 240 35.58 4.53 21.64
N GLU A 241 35.78 5.72 22.21
CA GLU A 241 37.07 6.39 22.21
C GLU A 241 37.90 5.89 23.40
N SER A 242 39.13 5.49 23.14
CA SER A 242 40.03 4.99 24.16
C SER A 242 41.02 6.07 24.60
N TYR A 243 41.24 6.17 25.92
CA TYR A 243 42.18 7.12 26.51
C TYR A 243 43.26 6.34 27.26
N THR A 244 44.50 6.80 27.11
CA THR A 244 45.67 6.26 27.85
C THR A 244 45.66 6.81 29.29
N ASP A 245 46.46 6.22 30.19
CA ASP A 245 46.61 6.66 31.59
C ASP A 245 47.03 8.14 31.73
N THR A 246 47.60 8.72 30.67
CA THR A 246 47.95 10.15 30.55
C THR A 246 46.79 11.04 30.05
N LEU A 247 45.56 10.54 29.99
CA LEU A 247 44.36 11.23 29.47
C LEU A 247 44.45 11.67 27.99
N GLN A 248 45.43 11.16 27.24
CA GLN A 248 45.52 11.37 25.79
C GLN A 248 44.71 10.31 25.04
N ARG A 249 43.96 10.76 24.02
CA ARG A 249 43.20 9.89 23.11
C ARG A 249 44.17 9.01 22.32
N ASP A 250 43.94 7.70 22.32
CA ASP A 250 44.69 6.76 21.47
C ASP A 250 43.81 6.34 20.27
N PRO A 251 43.93 7.00 19.11
CA PRO A 251 43.12 6.68 17.94
C PRO A 251 43.37 5.27 17.39
N LYS A 252 44.46 4.58 17.79
CA LYS A 252 44.75 3.20 17.36
C LYS A 252 43.90 2.18 18.10
N ARG A 253 43.29 2.56 19.22
CA ARG A 253 42.46 1.72 20.09
C ARG A 253 40.99 2.15 20.11
N ASP A 254 40.62 3.13 19.28
CA ASP A 254 39.23 3.51 19.07
C ASP A 254 38.47 2.37 18.35
N VAL A 255 37.30 2.02 18.84
CA VAL A 255 36.49 0.91 18.31
C VAL A 255 35.07 1.39 18.05
N ILE A 256 34.58 1.16 16.83
CA ILE A 256 33.16 1.34 16.50
C ILE A 256 32.48 -0.03 16.61
N THR A 257 31.45 -0.11 17.45
CA THR A 257 30.64 -1.32 17.63
C THR A 257 29.15 -1.00 17.50
N CYS A 258 28.33 -2.04 17.33
CA CYS A 258 26.88 -1.91 17.36
C CYS A 258 26.35 -2.24 18.76
N GLY A 259 25.54 -1.33 19.31
CA GLY A 259 24.67 -1.61 20.45
C GLY A 259 23.30 -2.06 19.98
N TYR A 260 22.61 -2.86 20.80
CA TYR A 260 21.21 -3.22 20.55
C TYR A 260 20.33 -2.94 21.77
N SER A 261 19.04 -2.70 21.52
CA SER A 261 18.04 -2.46 22.56
C SER A 261 16.98 -3.56 22.55
N LEU A 262 16.97 -4.35 23.63
CA LEU A 262 16.02 -5.46 23.81
C LEU A 262 14.54 -5.02 23.74
N PRO A 263 14.09 -3.96 24.45
CA PRO A 263 12.69 -3.53 24.37
C PRO A 263 12.32 -3.00 22.98
N ALA A 264 13.26 -2.39 22.24
CA ALA A 264 13.01 -1.93 20.87
C ALA A 264 12.87 -3.10 19.88
N ILE A 265 13.67 -4.16 20.02
CA ILE A 265 13.56 -5.39 19.22
C ILE A 265 12.22 -6.09 19.47
N VAL A 266 11.82 -6.23 20.75
CA VAL A 266 10.51 -6.84 21.07
C VAL A 266 9.37 -5.98 20.54
N GLY A 267 9.47 -4.65 20.67
CA GLY A 267 8.50 -3.72 20.11
C GLY A 267 8.39 -3.83 18.58
N SER A 268 9.52 -3.92 17.86
CA SER A 268 9.50 -4.04 16.39
C SER A 268 8.89 -5.36 15.93
N ILE A 269 9.15 -6.48 16.62
CA ILE A 269 8.50 -7.77 16.38
C ILE A 269 6.99 -7.66 16.61
N ALA A 270 6.57 -7.08 17.73
CA ALA A 270 5.15 -6.94 18.06
C ALA A 270 4.40 -6.12 17.01
N VAL A 271 4.92 -4.95 16.63
CA VAL A 271 4.33 -4.10 15.58
C VAL A 271 4.34 -4.81 14.23
N GLY A 272 5.44 -5.48 13.87
CA GLY A 272 5.55 -6.25 12.63
C GLY A 272 4.51 -7.36 12.53
N VAL A 273 4.31 -8.13 13.60
CA VAL A 273 3.29 -9.20 13.66
C VAL A 273 1.89 -8.63 13.51
N VAL A 274 1.57 -7.52 14.19
CA VAL A 274 0.27 -6.84 14.07
C VAL A 274 0.03 -6.37 12.63
N MET A 275 1.03 -5.78 11.97
CA MET A 275 0.92 -5.34 10.57
C MET A 275 0.69 -6.51 9.62
N VAL A 276 1.40 -7.63 9.80
CA VAL A 276 1.19 -8.85 8.98
C VAL A 276 -0.19 -9.45 9.22
N ALA A 277 -0.61 -9.57 10.48
CA ALA A 277 -1.94 -10.05 10.84
C ALA A 277 -3.04 -9.16 10.24
N TRP A 278 -2.84 -7.85 10.24
CA TRP A 278 -3.76 -6.89 9.63
C TRP A 278 -3.82 -7.07 8.11
N LEU A 279 -2.68 -7.19 7.43
CA LEU A 279 -2.60 -7.42 5.98
C LEU A 279 -3.28 -8.73 5.57
N VAL A 280 -3.01 -9.81 6.29
CA VAL A 280 -3.60 -11.14 6.06
C VAL A 280 -5.10 -11.11 6.37
N GLY A 281 -5.50 -10.66 7.56
CA GLY A 281 -6.91 -10.58 7.95
C GLY A 281 -7.75 -9.74 6.97
N PHE A 282 -7.20 -8.60 6.54
CA PHE A 282 -7.86 -7.73 5.56
C PHE A 282 -7.89 -8.32 4.15
N GLY A 283 -6.81 -8.97 3.70
CA GLY A 283 -6.72 -9.58 2.36
C GLY A 283 -7.56 -10.86 2.21
N PHE A 284 -7.72 -11.66 3.27
CA PHE A 284 -8.47 -12.91 3.23
C PHE A 284 -9.98 -12.73 3.45
N LYS A 285 -10.42 -11.57 3.95
CA LYS A 285 -11.85 -11.25 4.04
C LYS A 285 -12.49 -11.25 2.65
N ARG A 286 -13.67 -11.86 2.55
CA ARG A 286 -14.46 -11.89 1.30
C ARG A 286 -14.97 -10.48 0.97
N LEU A 287 -15.11 -10.21 -0.32
CA LEU A 287 -15.80 -9.01 -0.81
C LEU A 287 -17.29 -9.10 -0.47
N GLU A 288 -17.96 -7.95 -0.42
CA GLU A 288 -19.40 -7.87 -0.09
C GLU A 288 -20.30 -8.34 -1.24
N SER A 289 -19.77 -8.40 -2.46
CA SER A 289 -20.48 -8.80 -3.68
C SER A 289 -19.62 -9.68 -4.59
N GLY A 290 -20.27 -10.41 -5.50
CA GLY A 290 -19.66 -11.14 -6.61
C GLY A 290 -19.16 -10.26 -7.76
N MET A 291 -19.23 -8.94 -7.60
CA MET A 291 -18.79 -7.97 -8.62
C MET A 291 -17.35 -8.22 -9.05
N LEU A 292 -17.12 -8.04 -10.34
CA LEU A 292 -15.85 -8.35 -10.99
C LEU A 292 -14.72 -7.55 -10.36
N VAL A 293 -13.61 -8.22 -10.09
CA VAL A 293 -12.43 -7.59 -9.52
C VAL A 293 -11.64 -6.90 -10.63
N ALA A 294 -11.90 -5.60 -10.85
CA ALA A 294 -11.14 -4.78 -11.79
C ALA A 294 -9.73 -4.45 -11.25
N GLY A 295 -9.59 -4.26 -9.93
CA GLY A 295 -8.33 -3.91 -9.30
C GLY A 295 -7.81 -2.56 -9.79
N SER A 296 -6.56 -2.52 -10.29
CA SER A 296 -5.93 -1.34 -10.89
C SER A 296 -5.89 -1.40 -12.44
N CYS A 297 -6.65 -2.31 -13.06
CA CYS A 297 -6.66 -2.47 -14.52
C CYS A 297 -7.65 -1.49 -15.13
N SER A 298 -7.14 -0.48 -15.84
CA SER A 298 -7.96 0.54 -16.51
C SER A 298 -8.96 -0.07 -17.49
N LEU A 299 -8.53 -1.06 -18.29
CA LEU A 299 -9.39 -1.73 -19.27
C LEU A 299 -10.59 -2.43 -18.61
N ALA A 300 -10.39 -3.07 -17.46
CA ALA A 300 -11.47 -3.72 -16.71
C ALA A 300 -12.43 -2.70 -16.06
N ILE A 301 -11.94 -1.53 -15.67
CA ILE A 301 -12.80 -0.44 -15.17
C ILE A 301 -13.60 0.16 -16.33
N ALA A 302 -12.95 0.46 -17.46
CA ALA A 302 -13.58 1.04 -18.64
C ALA A 302 -14.71 0.15 -19.19
N ALA A 303 -14.48 -1.17 -19.24
CA ALA A 303 -15.50 -2.13 -19.68
C ALA A 303 -16.77 -2.13 -18.80
N ALA A 304 -16.66 -1.72 -17.53
CA ALA A 304 -17.80 -1.60 -16.63
C ALA A 304 -18.51 -0.23 -16.72
N CYS A 305 -17.97 0.73 -17.46
CA CYS A 305 -18.40 2.13 -17.47
C CYS A 305 -19.11 2.55 -18.77
N HIS A 306 -19.58 1.60 -19.59
CA HIS A 306 -20.35 1.93 -20.79
C HIS A 306 -21.77 2.44 -20.44
N PRO A 307 -22.18 3.61 -20.94
CA PRO A 307 -23.51 4.17 -20.67
C PRO A 307 -24.62 3.24 -21.19
N ALA A 308 -25.78 3.30 -20.55
CA ALA A 308 -26.96 2.57 -21.01
C ALA A 308 -27.42 3.13 -22.36
N LEU A 309 -27.52 2.26 -23.37
CA LEU A 309 -28.09 2.63 -24.68
C LEU A 309 -29.60 2.79 -24.51
N ARG A 310 -30.14 3.92 -24.97
CA ARG A 310 -31.60 4.10 -25.03
C ARG A 310 -32.06 3.64 -26.40
N ILE A 311 -32.97 2.66 -26.45
CA ILE A 311 -33.60 2.27 -27.72
C ILE A 311 -34.74 3.25 -27.97
N ASP A 312 -34.61 4.10 -28.98
CA ASP A 312 -35.72 4.86 -29.54
C ASP A 312 -35.98 4.30 -30.95
N GLY A 313 -37.16 3.72 -31.20
CA GLY A 313 -37.56 3.29 -32.54
C GLY A 313 -36.78 2.13 -33.19
N GLY A 314 -35.97 1.35 -32.44
CA GLY A 314 -35.22 0.21 -32.98
C GLY A 314 -33.80 0.54 -33.45
N GLU A 315 -33.36 1.79 -33.32
CA GLU A 315 -31.95 2.17 -33.44
C GLU A 315 -31.28 2.26 -32.06
N PHE A 316 -30.03 1.81 -31.99
CA PHE A 316 -29.17 2.00 -30.84
C PHE A 316 -28.74 3.47 -30.81
N VAL A 317 -29.50 4.31 -30.12
CA VAL A 317 -29.04 5.66 -29.83
C VAL A 317 -28.14 5.54 -28.61
N ASP A 318 -26.84 5.82 -28.79
CA ASP A 318 -25.96 6.12 -27.67
C ASP A 318 -26.68 7.24 -26.91
N GLY A 319 -27.24 6.94 -25.73
CA GLY A 319 -27.90 7.96 -24.94
C GLY A 319 -26.85 9.00 -24.67
N GLU A 320 -26.94 10.15 -25.36
CA GLU A 320 -26.02 11.28 -25.19
C GLU A 320 -25.79 11.41 -23.71
N GLY A 321 -24.55 11.14 -23.29
CA GLY A 321 -24.20 10.94 -21.88
C GLY A 321 -24.93 11.99 -21.06
N MET A 322 -25.94 11.54 -20.31
CA MET A 322 -26.76 12.43 -19.50
C MET A 322 -25.75 13.17 -18.64
N SER A 323 -25.53 14.46 -18.92
CA SER A 323 -24.20 15.11 -18.86
C SER A 323 -23.67 15.40 -17.46
N ALA A 324 -24.08 14.58 -16.50
CA ALA A 324 -23.76 14.60 -15.09
C ALA A 324 -23.95 13.22 -14.41
N ALA A 325 -24.05 12.10 -15.13
CA ALA A 325 -24.25 10.77 -14.52
C ALA A 325 -23.11 10.41 -13.54
N GLU A 326 -21.89 10.86 -13.83
CA GLU A 326 -20.72 10.78 -12.97
C GLU A 326 -20.84 11.62 -11.70
N GLN A 327 -21.68 12.67 -11.69
CA GLN A 327 -21.94 13.54 -10.54
C GLN A 327 -23.08 13.01 -9.65
N MET A 328 -23.84 12.04 -10.15
CA MET A 328 -24.96 11.40 -9.45
C MET A 328 -24.49 10.17 -8.65
N PRO A 329 -25.30 9.68 -7.69
CA PRO A 329 -24.98 8.45 -7.00
C PRO A 329 -25.18 7.26 -7.94
N VAL A 330 -24.11 6.49 -8.18
CA VAL A 330 -24.08 5.38 -9.14
C VAL A 330 -24.13 4.01 -8.44
N GLN A 331 -24.63 3.01 -9.18
CA GLN A 331 -24.61 1.61 -8.80
C GLN A 331 -24.18 0.76 -10.00
N TRP A 332 -23.42 -0.31 -9.76
CA TRP A 332 -23.09 -1.29 -10.79
C TRP A 332 -24.12 -2.41 -10.81
N GLY A 333 -24.67 -2.71 -11.98
CA GLY A 333 -25.67 -3.76 -12.14
C GLY A 333 -26.09 -3.92 -13.60
N VAL A 334 -27.12 -4.73 -13.82
CA VAL A 334 -27.74 -4.87 -15.15
C VAL A 334 -28.52 -3.61 -15.46
N THR A 335 -28.17 -2.95 -16.56
CA THR A 335 -28.80 -1.71 -17.04
C THR A 335 -29.74 -1.98 -18.21
N PHE A 336 -29.50 -3.06 -18.96
CA PHE A 336 -30.31 -3.44 -20.12
C PHE A 336 -30.32 -4.96 -20.29
N VAL A 337 -31.40 -5.52 -20.83
CA VAL A 337 -31.49 -6.91 -21.26
C VAL A 337 -31.92 -6.91 -22.72
N ASP A 338 -31.08 -7.46 -23.58
CA ASP A 338 -31.35 -7.57 -25.00
C ASP A 338 -32.49 -8.56 -25.30
N VAL A 339 -33.06 -8.47 -26.50
CA VAL A 339 -34.15 -9.34 -26.99
C VAL A 339 -33.73 -10.82 -26.95
N ASP A 340 -32.43 -11.09 -27.10
CA ASP A 340 -31.81 -12.42 -26.98
C ASP A 340 -31.61 -12.89 -25.51
N GLY A 341 -32.09 -12.13 -24.52
CA GLY A 341 -31.94 -12.43 -23.09
C GLY A 341 -30.54 -12.16 -22.53
N GLN A 342 -29.66 -11.51 -23.28
CA GLN A 342 -28.31 -11.13 -22.84
C GLN A 342 -28.36 -9.80 -22.08
N GLY A 343 -27.95 -9.81 -20.81
CA GLY A 343 -27.88 -8.58 -20.01
C GLY A 343 -26.65 -7.75 -20.36
N ARG A 344 -26.72 -6.42 -20.31
CA ARG A 344 -25.54 -5.55 -20.23
C ARG A 344 -25.41 -4.99 -18.83
N SER A 345 -24.20 -5.04 -18.29
CA SER A 345 -23.90 -4.52 -16.96
C SER A 345 -22.99 -3.32 -17.02
N SER A 346 -23.40 -2.23 -16.39
CA SER A 346 -22.57 -1.04 -16.29
C SER A 346 -22.87 -0.24 -15.02
N PHE A 347 -21.99 0.72 -14.72
CA PHE A 347 -22.30 1.76 -13.76
C PHE A 347 -23.38 2.68 -14.33
N SER A 348 -24.49 2.81 -13.59
CA SER A 348 -25.57 3.72 -13.95
C SER A 348 -26.07 4.52 -12.75
N SER A 349 -26.53 5.74 -13.01
CA SER A 349 -27.30 6.57 -12.09
C SER A 349 -28.79 6.17 -12.03
N GLU A 350 -29.28 5.45 -13.05
CA GLU A 350 -30.64 4.91 -13.14
C GLU A 350 -30.78 3.52 -12.50
N GLU A 351 -32.01 3.02 -12.36
CA GLU A 351 -32.32 1.76 -11.67
C GLU A 351 -31.52 0.59 -12.26
N ALA A 352 -30.59 0.05 -11.46
CA ALA A 352 -29.71 -1.04 -11.85
C ALA A 352 -30.04 -2.25 -10.97
N THR A 353 -30.40 -3.36 -11.59
CA THR A 353 -30.73 -4.59 -10.88
C THR A 353 -29.48 -5.44 -10.64
N GLY A 354 -29.48 -6.21 -9.54
CA GLY A 354 -28.38 -7.13 -9.23
C GLY A 354 -28.23 -8.20 -10.31
N LEU A 355 -26.99 -8.54 -10.67
CA LEU A 355 -26.73 -9.52 -11.72
C LEU A 355 -26.95 -10.94 -11.20
N GLU A 356 -27.79 -11.71 -11.88
CA GLU A 356 -28.13 -13.07 -11.48
C GLU A 356 -27.02 -14.06 -11.87
N ASN A 357 -26.80 -15.06 -11.02
CA ASN A 357 -25.72 -16.03 -11.21
C ASN A 357 -25.89 -16.78 -12.54
N ARG A 358 -24.79 -16.98 -13.29
CA ARG A 358 -24.72 -17.61 -14.62
C ARG A 358 -25.35 -16.84 -15.79
N LYS A 359 -25.85 -15.62 -15.60
CA LYS A 359 -26.25 -14.79 -16.76
C LYS A 359 -25.04 -14.44 -17.62
N VAL A 360 -25.21 -14.56 -18.93
CA VAL A 360 -24.22 -14.16 -19.92
C VAL A 360 -24.47 -12.70 -20.24
N CYS A 361 -23.41 -11.89 -20.20
CA CYS A 361 -23.49 -10.49 -20.55
C CYS A 361 -22.53 -10.18 -21.70
N ARG A 362 -22.98 -9.32 -22.61
CA ARG A 362 -22.24 -8.90 -23.80
C ARG A 362 -22.28 -7.39 -23.93
#